data_AF-A0A3M0WXY5-F1
#
_entry.id   AF-A0A3M0WXY5-F1
#
_cell.length_a   1.000
_cell.length_b   1.000
_cell.length_c   1.000
_cell.angle_alpha   90.00
_cell.angle_beta   90.00
_cell.angle_gamma   90.00
#
_symmetry.space_group_name_H-M   'P 1'
#
loop_
_entity.id
_entity.type
_entity.pdbx_description
1 polymer ?
#
loop_
_entity_poly.entity_id
_entity_poly.type
_entity_poly.pdbx_seq_one_letter_code
_entity_poly.pdbx_strand_id
1 'polypeptide(L)'
;AAAGKPLAKKDLGMLAMTYGNIYVARVAMGGNDAHTIKAFLEAEAYDGPSLIIAYSHCIAHGYDLKYGLEQQKAAVNSGYWPLYRYNPDLAAEGKNPLQLDSRDPKLPLEQYIYREGRYRMLQQSDPERAKKLLLLAQEDVKNRWSMYKEMAARKPENGQANGHS
;
A
#
# COMPACT_ATOMS: atom_id res chain seq x y z
N ALA A 1 13.28 -22.19 -0.41
CA ALA A 1 13.33 -20.71 -0.33
C ALA A 1 13.62 -20.02 -1.68
N ALA A 2 14.17 -20.71 -2.70
CA ALA A 2 14.66 -20.08 -3.94
C ALA A 2 13.65 -19.90 -5.10
N ALA A 3 12.45 -20.49 -5.05
CA ALA A 3 11.53 -20.52 -6.21
C ALA A 3 10.66 -19.26 -6.42
N GLY A 4 10.84 -18.23 -5.58
CA GLY A 4 9.93 -17.07 -5.50
C GLY A 4 8.57 -17.43 -4.89
N LYS A 5 7.90 -16.46 -4.24
CA LYS A 5 6.56 -16.67 -3.68
C LYS A 5 5.50 -16.46 -4.78
N PRO A 6 4.66 -17.47 -5.10
CA PRO A 6 3.67 -17.34 -6.17
C PRO A 6 2.40 -16.60 -5.75
N LEU A 7 2.10 -16.57 -4.44
CA LEU A 7 0.90 -15.93 -3.93
C LEU A 7 1.12 -14.43 -3.70
N ALA A 8 0.12 -13.65 -4.09
CA ALA A 8 0.03 -12.22 -3.81
C ALA A 8 0.20 -11.92 -2.31
N LYS A 9 0.66 -10.69 -2.02
CA LYS A 9 0.75 -10.20 -0.63
C LYS A 9 -0.66 -10.07 -0.04
N LYS A 10 -0.91 -10.69 1.12
CA LYS A 10 -2.11 -10.46 1.95
C LYS A 10 -2.27 -8.97 2.24
N ASP A 11 -3.47 -8.44 2.05
CA ASP A 11 -3.78 -7.04 2.29
C ASP A 11 -4.36 -6.83 3.69
N LEU A 12 -3.48 -6.65 4.68
CA LEU A 12 -3.89 -6.46 6.06
C LEU A 12 -4.70 -5.17 6.25
N GLY A 13 -4.34 -4.10 5.53
CA GLY A 13 -5.04 -2.83 5.65
C GLY A 13 -6.46 -2.92 5.12
N MET A 14 -6.67 -3.58 3.98
CA MET A 14 -8.02 -3.85 3.48
C MET A 14 -8.86 -4.65 4.48
N LEU A 15 -8.29 -5.69 5.08
CA LEU A 15 -9.01 -6.51 6.07
C LEU A 15 -9.36 -5.72 7.33
N ALA A 16 -8.52 -4.79 7.77
CA ALA A 16 -8.85 -3.92 8.89
C ALA A 16 -9.96 -2.91 8.53
N MET A 17 -9.96 -2.38 7.31
CA MET A 17 -10.99 -1.44 6.84
C MET A 17 -12.39 -2.06 6.80
N THR A 18 -12.54 -3.38 6.66
CA THR A 18 -13.87 -4.01 6.61
C THR A 18 -14.67 -3.89 7.91
N TYR A 19 -13.99 -3.61 9.04
CA TYR A 19 -14.68 -3.35 10.31
C TYR A 19 -15.37 -1.97 10.34
N GLY A 20 -14.93 -1.03 9.50
CA GLY A 20 -15.52 0.30 9.39
C GLY A 20 -15.09 1.30 10.48
N ASN A 21 -14.70 0.81 11.66
CA ASN A 21 -14.38 1.60 12.86
C ASN A 21 -12.89 1.55 13.28
N ILE A 22 -12.00 1.16 12.38
CA ILE A 22 -10.55 1.12 12.62
C ILE A 22 -9.92 2.19 11.73
N TYR A 23 -9.16 3.11 12.32
CA TYR A 23 -8.30 4.00 11.52
C TYR A 23 -7.18 3.17 10.89
N VAL A 24 -7.00 3.26 9.57
CA VAL A 24 -5.99 2.47 8.87
C VAL A 24 -5.17 3.36 7.96
N ALA A 25 -3.86 3.40 8.15
CA ALA A 25 -2.95 4.08 7.24
C ALA A 25 -1.85 3.17 6.72
N ARG A 26 -1.50 3.32 5.45
CA ARG A 26 -0.34 2.67 4.83
C ARG A 26 0.67 3.72 4.43
N VAL A 27 1.83 3.71 5.07
CA VAL A 27 2.81 4.81 5.01
C VAL A 27 4.16 4.34 4.46
N ALA A 28 4.92 5.27 3.88
CA ALA A 28 6.33 5.12 3.55
C ALA A 28 6.97 6.51 3.55
N MET A 29 7.89 6.75 4.49
CA MET A 29 8.49 8.07 4.71
C MET A 29 9.20 8.61 3.46
N GLY A 30 9.97 7.78 2.76
CA GLY A 30 10.63 8.16 1.51
C GLY A 30 9.67 8.37 0.33
N GLY A 31 8.44 7.85 0.44
CA GLY A 31 7.38 8.07 -0.55
C GLY A 31 6.70 9.43 -0.40
N ASN A 32 6.32 9.77 0.83
CA ASN A 32 5.73 11.06 1.21
C ASN A 32 5.82 11.22 2.74
N ASP A 33 6.68 12.13 3.19
CA ASP A 33 6.94 12.44 4.60
C ASP A 33 5.77 13.18 5.25
N ALA A 34 5.21 14.18 4.56
CA ALA A 34 4.04 14.93 5.02
C ALA A 34 2.82 14.02 5.23
N HIS A 35 2.57 13.09 4.29
CA HIS A 35 1.56 12.05 4.45
C HIS A 35 1.82 11.17 5.68
N THR A 36 3.08 10.79 5.90
CA THR A 36 3.45 9.94 7.04
C THR A 36 3.18 10.66 8.35
N ILE A 37 3.61 11.91 8.51
CA ILE A 37 3.32 12.70 9.71
C ILE A 37 1.81 12.85 9.93
N LYS A 38 1.07 13.20 8.86
CA LYS A 38 -0.39 13.35 8.93
C LYS A 38 -1.08 12.06 9.39
N ALA A 39 -0.67 10.91 8.87
CA ALA A 39 -1.24 9.62 9.25
C ALA A 39 -1.01 9.30 10.74
N PHE A 40 0.17 9.64 11.28
CA PHE A 40 0.46 9.43 12.71
C PHE A 40 -0.37 10.37 13.60
N LEU A 41 -0.49 11.64 13.22
CA LEU A 41 -1.30 12.61 13.97
C LEU A 41 -2.78 12.24 13.98
N GLU A 42 -3.34 11.85 12.84
CA GLU A 42 -4.75 11.41 12.75
C GLU A 42 -4.99 10.11 13.53
N ALA A 43 -4.07 9.13 13.44
CA ALA A 43 -4.19 7.87 14.15
C ALA A 43 -4.14 8.03 15.67
N GLU A 44 -3.35 8.99 16.17
CA GLU A 44 -3.23 9.29 17.60
C GLU A 44 -4.44 10.06 18.13
N ALA A 45 -4.97 10.99 17.33
CA ALA A 45 -6.17 11.76 17.68
C ALA A 45 -7.48 10.97 17.57
N TYR A 46 -7.49 9.84 16.84
CA TYR A 46 -8.69 9.01 16.66
C TYR A 46 -9.07 8.29 17.95
N ASP A 47 -10.30 8.50 18.42
CA ASP A 47 -10.85 7.83 19.61
C ASP A 47 -11.31 6.40 19.28
N GLY A 48 -10.34 5.54 19.00
CA GLY A 48 -10.59 4.16 18.59
C GLY A 48 -9.33 3.39 18.22
N PRO A 49 -9.47 2.17 17.72
CA PRO A 49 -8.33 1.38 17.28
C PRO A 49 -7.70 1.96 16.01
N SER A 50 -6.37 2.07 16.03
CA SER A 50 -5.57 2.58 14.91
C SER A 50 -4.52 1.57 14.45
N LEU A 51 -4.38 1.40 13.13
CA LEU A 51 -3.39 0.54 12.47
C LEU A 51 -2.58 1.34 11.46
N ILE A 52 -1.27 1.45 11.70
CA ILE A 52 -0.32 2.04 10.75
C ILE A 52 0.57 0.94 10.17
N ILE A 53 0.56 0.77 8.85
CA ILE A 53 1.39 -0.18 8.11
C ILE A 53 2.51 0.59 7.41
N ALA A 54 3.69 0.62 8.04
CA ALA A 54 4.84 1.34 7.51
C ALA A 54 5.75 0.45 6.65
N TYR A 55 6.14 0.94 5.47
CA TYR A 55 7.20 0.30 4.69
C TYR A 55 8.54 0.47 5.40
N SER A 56 9.12 -0.64 5.85
CA SER A 56 10.47 -0.68 6.43
C SER A 56 11.43 -1.35 5.45
N HIS A 57 12.45 -0.63 5.01
CA HIS A 57 13.52 -1.22 4.22
C HIS A 57 14.48 -1.99 5.13
N CYS A 58 15.05 -3.09 4.62
CA CYS A 58 15.90 -3.97 5.40
C CYS A 58 17.06 -4.50 4.54
N ILE A 59 18.17 -4.84 5.18
CA ILE A 59 19.32 -5.52 4.55
C ILE A 59 18.90 -6.75 3.74
N ALA A 60 17.87 -7.47 4.21
CA ALA A 60 17.35 -8.66 3.55
C ALA A 60 16.74 -8.40 2.16
N HIS A 61 16.46 -7.14 1.81
CA HIS A 61 16.05 -6.79 0.45
C HIS A 61 17.24 -6.84 -0.53
N GLY A 62 18.48 -6.67 -0.05
CA GLY A 62 19.70 -6.84 -0.86
C GLY A 62 20.04 -5.63 -1.74
N TYR A 63 20.02 -4.42 -1.15
CA TYR A 63 20.53 -3.18 -1.73
C TYR A 63 21.17 -2.31 -0.65
N ASP A 64 21.95 -1.30 -1.03
CA ASP A 64 22.60 -0.38 -0.09
C ASP A 64 21.58 0.51 0.62
N LEU A 65 21.49 0.39 1.96
CA LEU A 65 20.45 1.05 2.76
C LEU A 65 20.57 2.57 2.79
N LYS A 66 21.71 3.15 2.37
CA LYS A 66 21.80 4.61 2.19
C LYS A 66 20.79 5.14 1.18
N TYR A 67 20.32 4.28 0.26
CA TYR A 67 19.28 4.58 -0.73
C TYR A 67 17.86 4.16 -0.26
N GLY A 68 17.67 3.92 1.05
CA GLY A 68 16.44 3.37 1.60
C GLY A 68 15.21 4.25 1.35
N LEU A 69 15.37 5.58 1.39
CA LEU A 69 14.27 6.52 1.13
C LEU A 69 13.93 6.59 -0.36
N GLU A 70 14.93 6.57 -1.23
CA GLU A 70 14.77 6.55 -2.68
C GLU A 70 14.09 5.26 -3.13
N GLN A 71 14.43 4.13 -2.50
CA GLN A 71 13.78 2.85 -2.79
C GLN A 71 12.35 2.80 -2.26
N GLN A 72 12.06 3.40 -1.10
CA GLN A 72 10.68 3.63 -0.65
C GLN A 72 9.88 4.47 -1.65
N LYS A 73 10.47 5.55 -2.16
CA LYS A 73 9.86 6.39 -3.20
C LYS A 73 9.58 5.60 -4.48
N ALA A 74 10.51 4.74 -4.90
CA ALA A 74 10.32 3.86 -6.04
C ALA A 74 9.20 2.82 -5.81
N ALA A 75 9.07 2.29 -4.59
CA ALA A 75 7.99 1.38 -4.22
C ALA A 75 6.61 2.04 -4.34
N VAL A 76 6.49 3.31 -3.92
CA VAL A 76 5.26 4.10 -4.06
C VAL A 76 5.00 4.44 -5.54
N ASN A 77 6.00 4.98 -6.24
CA ASN A 77 5.88 5.39 -7.65
C ASN A 77 5.59 4.25 -8.62
N SER A 78 5.91 3.00 -8.24
CA SER A 78 5.58 1.81 -9.02
C SER A 78 4.21 1.21 -8.71
N GLY A 79 3.49 1.77 -7.73
CA GLY A 79 2.23 1.20 -7.25
C GLY A 79 2.40 -0.04 -6.37
N TYR A 80 3.63 -0.53 -6.15
CA TYR A 80 3.89 -1.66 -5.27
C TYR A 80 3.45 -1.38 -3.82
N TRP A 81 3.61 -0.12 -3.39
CA TRP A 81 3.24 0.33 -2.05
C TRP A 81 2.35 1.59 -2.10
N PRO A 82 1.04 1.46 -2.40
CA PRO A 82 0.13 2.60 -2.35
C PRO A 82 0.05 3.17 -0.92
N LEU A 83 0.08 4.49 -0.84
CA LEU A 83 -0.15 5.30 0.35
C LEU A 83 -1.62 5.70 0.43
N TYR A 84 -2.22 5.45 1.58
CA TYR A 84 -3.61 5.80 1.85
C TYR A 84 -3.83 6.00 3.34
N ARG A 85 -4.95 6.65 3.67
CA ARG A 85 -5.53 6.75 5.01
C ARG A 85 -7.02 6.44 4.94
N TYR A 86 -7.50 5.60 5.83
CA TYR A 86 -8.91 5.35 6.08
C TYR A 86 -9.23 5.95 7.44
N ASN A 87 -10.03 7.01 7.44
CA ASN A 87 -10.46 7.69 8.66
C ASN A 87 -11.97 7.49 8.86
N PRO A 88 -12.41 6.69 9.86
CA PRO A 88 -13.81 6.45 10.17
C PRO A 88 -14.64 7.73 10.41
N ASP A 89 -14.04 8.77 10.99
CA ASP A 89 -14.78 10.00 11.35
C ASP A 89 -15.34 10.72 10.11
N LEU A 90 -14.66 10.60 8.97
CA LEU A 90 -15.14 11.16 7.71
C LEU A 90 -16.45 10.52 7.26
N ALA A 91 -16.71 9.25 7.60
CA ALA A 91 -17.97 8.61 7.29
C ALA A 91 -19.14 9.26 8.06
N ALA A 92 -18.91 9.67 9.31
CA ALA A 92 -19.91 10.40 10.11
C ALA A 92 -20.21 11.79 9.54
N GLU A 93 -19.23 12.40 8.86
CA GLU A 93 -19.41 13.65 8.11
C GLU A 93 -20.04 13.46 6.71
N GLY A 94 -20.44 12.24 6.35
CA GLY A 94 -20.96 11.93 5.02
C GLY A 94 -19.90 12.09 3.91
N LYS A 95 -18.62 11.92 4.23
CA LYS A 95 -17.49 11.89 3.30
C LYS A 95 -17.00 10.46 3.12
N ASN A 96 -16.21 10.22 2.07
CA ASN A 96 -15.56 8.92 1.90
C ASN A 96 -14.42 8.79 2.93
N PRO A 97 -14.42 7.74 3.78
CA PRO A 97 -13.36 7.54 4.78
C PRO A 97 -12.00 7.23 4.16
N LEU A 98 -11.97 6.59 2.98
CA LEU A 98 -10.76 6.22 2.29
C LEU A 98 -10.22 7.38 1.43
N GLN A 99 -9.00 7.78 1.73
CA GLN A 99 -8.23 8.76 0.99
C GLN A 99 -7.00 8.07 0.38
N LEU A 100 -6.91 8.08 -0.95
CA LEU A 100 -5.75 7.56 -1.68
C LEU A 100 -4.76 8.70 -1.89
N ASP A 101 -3.73 8.78 -1.05
CA ASP A 101 -2.74 9.87 -1.06
C ASP A 101 -1.57 9.63 -2.04
N SER A 102 -1.52 8.44 -2.66
CA SER A 102 -0.63 8.19 -3.79
C SER A 102 -1.14 8.76 -5.10
N ARG A 103 -0.21 9.21 -5.94
CA ARG A 103 -0.49 9.52 -7.35
C ARG A 103 -0.50 8.24 -8.17
N ASP A 104 -1.08 8.31 -9.37
CA ASP A 104 -1.03 7.20 -10.33
C ASP A 104 0.42 6.70 -10.54
N PRO A 105 0.65 5.37 -10.58
CA PRO A 105 1.98 4.80 -10.80
C PRO A 105 2.62 5.32 -12.09
N LYS A 106 3.91 5.69 -12.01
CA LYS A 106 4.69 6.19 -13.15
C LYS A 106 5.98 5.40 -13.40
N LEU A 107 6.36 4.54 -12.47
CA LEU A 107 7.55 3.69 -12.56
C LEU A 107 7.12 2.26 -12.90
N PRO A 108 7.64 1.63 -13.96
CA PRO A 108 7.39 0.21 -14.21
C PRO A 108 7.81 -0.64 -13.00
N LEU A 109 7.01 -1.64 -12.62
CA LEU A 109 7.27 -2.46 -11.44
C LEU A 109 8.65 -3.12 -11.48
N GLU A 110 9.04 -3.58 -12.67
CA GLU A 110 10.35 -4.18 -12.97
C GLU A 110 11.51 -3.29 -12.51
N GLN A 111 11.44 -1.98 -12.80
CA GLN A 111 12.50 -1.03 -12.46
C GLN A 111 12.64 -0.78 -10.96
N TYR A 112 11.58 -1.05 -10.18
CA TYR A 112 11.63 -1.02 -8.72
C TYR A 112 12.18 -2.35 -8.18
N ILE A 113 11.62 -3.49 -8.58
CA ILE A 113 11.96 -4.77 -7.95
C ILE A 113 13.39 -5.21 -8.25
N TYR A 114 13.92 -4.97 -9.45
CA TYR A 114 15.28 -5.42 -9.81
C TYR A 114 16.38 -4.52 -9.24
N ARG A 115 16.04 -3.48 -8.47
CA ARG A 115 17.01 -2.80 -7.60
C ARG A 115 17.37 -3.64 -6.37
N GLU A 116 16.56 -4.62 -6.02
CA GLU A 116 16.70 -5.41 -4.80
C GLU A 116 17.26 -6.81 -5.11
N GLY A 117 18.27 -7.22 -4.36
CA GLY A 117 18.90 -8.54 -4.47
C GLY A 117 17.91 -9.71 -4.32
N ARG A 118 16.90 -9.57 -3.46
CA ARG A 118 15.86 -10.61 -3.25
C ARG A 118 15.08 -10.98 -4.51
N TYR A 119 15.01 -10.09 -5.51
CA TYR A 119 14.39 -10.36 -6.80
C TYR A 119 15.42 -10.75 -7.86
N ARG A 120 16.58 -10.06 -7.89
CA ARG A 120 17.68 -10.35 -8.83
C ARG A 120 18.20 -11.78 -8.71
N MET A 121 18.25 -12.33 -7.50
CA MET A 121 18.67 -13.72 -7.29
C MET A 121 17.84 -14.71 -8.12
N LEU A 122 16.50 -14.56 -8.13
CA LEU A 122 15.63 -15.43 -8.92
C LEU A 122 15.82 -15.20 -10.42
N GLN A 123 15.97 -13.93 -10.84
CA GLN A 123 16.22 -13.59 -12.24
C GLN A 123 17.51 -14.26 -12.78
N GLN A 124 18.54 -14.37 -11.94
CA GLN A 124 19.80 -15.02 -12.31
C GLN A 124 19.69 -16.56 -12.31
N SER A 125 19.00 -17.14 -11.33
CA SER A 125 18.91 -18.60 -11.19
C SER A 125 17.86 -19.26 -12.09
N ASP A 126 16.76 -18.55 -12.37
CA ASP A 126 15.62 -19.05 -13.16
C ASP A 126 14.90 -17.87 -13.88
N PRO A 127 15.44 -17.41 -15.02
CA PRO A 127 14.93 -16.24 -15.74
C PRO A 127 13.48 -16.39 -16.22
N GLU A 128 13.11 -17.59 -16.69
CA GLU A 128 11.76 -17.88 -17.19
C GLU A 128 10.73 -17.80 -16.06
N ARG A 129 11.06 -18.37 -14.90
CA ARG A 129 10.22 -18.25 -13.71
C ARG A 129 10.13 -16.82 -13.21
N ALA A 130 11.24 -16.08 -13.21
CA ALA A 130 11.27 -14.67 -12.81
C ALA A 130 10.34 -13.83 -13.69
N LYS A 131 10.40 -14.02 -15.02
CA LYS A 131 9.51 -13.34 -15.98
C LYS A 131 8.04 -13.66 -15.72
N LYS A 132 7.70 -14.93 -15.49
CA LYS A 132 6.33 -15.34 -15.15
C LYS A 132 5.83 -14.69 -13.86
N LEU A 133 6.64 -14.67 -12.81
CA LEU A 133 6.26 -14.06 -11.53
C LEU A 133 6.19 -12.53 -11.60
N LEU A 134 7.03 -11.89 -12.42
CA LEU A 134 6.95 -10.45 -12.68
C LEU A 134 5.60 -10.07 -13.31
N LEU A 135 5.14 -10.83 -14.31
CA LEU A 135 3.83 -10.59 -14.93
C LEU A 135 2.68 -10.70 -13.92
N LEU A 136 2.68 -11.75 -13.10
CA LEU A 136 1.68 -11.92 -12.03
C LEU A 136 1.74 -10.78 -11.01
N ALA A 137 2.95 -10.39 -10.58
CA ALA A 137 3.12 -9.29 -9.64
C ALA A 137 2.66 -7.95 -10.24
N GLN A 138 2.87 -7.72 -11.53
CA GLN A 138 2.42 -6.52 -12.23
C GLN A 138 0.90 -6.44 -12.32
N GLU A 139 0.24 -7.57 -12.57
CA GLU A 139 -1.21 -7.70 -12.56
C GLU A 139 -1.77 -7.46 -11.14
N ASP A 140 -1.19 -8.08 -10.11
CA ASP A 140 -1.58 -7.88 -8.71
C ASP A 140 -1.50 -6.40 -8.30
N VAL A 141 -0.40 -5.73 -8.66
CA VAL A 141 -0.20 -4.30 -8.38
C VAL A 141 -1.24 -3.45 -9.08
N LYS A 142 -1.53 -3.74 -10.35
CA LYS A 142 -2.55 -3.02 -11.13
C LYS A 142 -3.95 -3.22 -10.53
N ASN A 143 -4.31 -4.45 -10.22
CA ASN A 143 -5.63 -4.78 -9.66
C ASN A 143 -5.83 -4.12 -8.30
N ARG A 144 -4.82 -4.19 -7.41
CA ARG A 144 -4.86 -3.51 -6.11
C ARG A 144 -4.97 -1.98 -6.28
N TRP A 145 -4.23 -1.40 -7.22
CA TRP A 145 -4.32 0.04 -7.50
C TRP A 145 -5.72 0.45 -7.95
N SER A 146 -6.28 -0.24 -8.95
CA SER A 146 -7.63 0.04 -9.46
C SER A 146 -8.69 -0.07 -8.36
N MET A 147 -8.64 -1.14 -7.56
CA MET A 147 -9.55 -1.34 -6.43
C MET A 147 -9.51 -0.16 -5.45
N TYR A 148 -8.33 0.25 -5.00
CA TYR A 148 -8.21 1.39 -4.08
C TYR A 148 -8.64 2.71 -4.72
N LYS A 149 -8.35 2.91 -6.01
CA LYS A 149 -8.77 4.10 -6.75
C LYS A 149 -10.29 4.19 -6.87
N GLU A 150 -10.95 3.08 -7.18
CA GLU A 150 -12.41 2.98 -7.24
C GLU A 150 -13.04 3.21 -5.87
N MET A 151 -12.51 2.58 -4.82
CA MET A 151 -13.00 2.77 -3.45
C MET A 151 -12.87 4.22 -3.00
N ALA A 152 -11.76 4.90 -3.28
CA ALA A 152 -11.55 6.30 -2.92
C ALA A 152 -12.40 7.27 -3.78
N ALA A 153 -12.77 6.87 -5.00
CA ALA A 153 -13.64 7.65 -5.88
C ALA A 153 -15.14 7.45 -5.60
N ARG A 154 -15.52 6.41 -4.85
CA ARG A 154 -16.92 6.14 -4.51
C ARG A 154 -17.49 7.30 -3.71
N LYS A 155 -18.65 7.79 -4.13
CA LYS A 155 -19.41 8.76 -3.33
C LYS A 155 -20.05 8.02 -2.15
N PRO A 156 -20.00 8.58 -0.93
CA PRO A 156 -20.76 8.03 0.19
C PRO A 156 -22.24 7.97 -0.23
N GLU A 157 -22.89 6.83 0.02
CA GLU A 157 -24.32 6.73 -0.26
C GLU A 157 -25.06 7.64 0.70
N ASN A 158 -25.87 8.56 0.15
CA ASN A 158 -26.70 9.45 0.94
C ASN A 158 -27.68 8.61 1.78
N GLY A 159 -27.44 8.54 3.09
CA GLY A 159 -28.42 8.35 4.15
C GLY A 159 -29.36 7.14 4.05
N GLN A 160 -29.05 6.09 4.80
CA GLN A 160 -30.04 5.51 5.71
C GLN A 160 -29.43 5.44 7.10
N ALA A 161 -29.91 6.32 7.96
CA ALA A 161 -29.77 6.18 9.40
C ALA A 161 -30.44 4.84 9.77
N ASN A 162 -29.65 3.79 9.92
CA ASN A 162 -30.10 2.58 10.59
C ASN A 162 -30.14 2.91 12.09
N GLY A 163 -31.23 3.56 12.49
CA GLY A 163 -31.74 3.46 13.84
C GLY A 163 -32.06 1.99 14.10
N HIS A 164 -31.17 1.30 14.78
CA HIS A 164 -31.51 0.10 15.52
C HIS A 164 -31.31 0.42 16.99
N SER A 165 -32.47 0.62 17.63
CA SER A 165 -32.76 0.56 19.04
C SER A 165 -32.12 -0.64 19.74
#